data_AF-A0AAW0G6T7-F1
#
_entry.id   AF-A0AAW0G6T7-F1
#
_cell.length_a   1.000
_cell.length_b   1.000
_cell.length_c   1.000
_cell.angle_alpha   90.00
_cell.angle_beta   90.00
_cell.angle_gamma   90.00
#
_symmetry.space_group_name_H-M   'P 1'
#
loop_
_entity.id
_entity.type
_entity.pdbx_description
1 polymer ?
#
loop_
_entity_poly.entity_id
_entity_poly.type
_entity_poly.pdbx_seq_one_letter_code
_entity_poly.pdbx_strand_id
1 'polypeptide(L)' 'MYALATSYTEQIVALSPLLLDERDDGSEIQSYLFDKTGQRTVPNIFINKQHIGGCDSVIALKEQGKLSALVKA' A
#
# COMPACT_ATOMS: atom_id res chain seq x y z
N MET A 1 -30.46 5.19 8.73
CA MET A 1 -29.40 5.33 9.75
C MET A 1 -28.13 4.76 9.15
N TYR A 2 -27.29 5.60 8.56
CA TYR A 2 -25.96 5.23 8.08
C TYR A 2 -24.96 6.04 8.88
N ALA A 3 -24.07 5.38 9.60
CA ALA A 3 -23.00 6.01 10.35
C ALA A 3 -21.72 5.18 10.16
N LEU A 4 -20.59 5.88 10.23
CA LEU A 4 -19.23 5.36 10.42
C LEU A 4 -18.47 4.93 9.15
N ALA A 5 -18.03 5.90 8.34
CA ALA A 5 -16.78 5.73 7.59
C ALA A 5 -15.93 7.01 7.49
N THR A 6 -16.36 8.10 8.12
CA THR A 6 -15.64 9.38 8.17
C THR A 6 -14.50 9.42 9.21
N SER A 7 -14.20 8.32 9.92
CA SER A 7 -13.10 8.29 10.89
C SER A 7 -11.77 7.71 10.37
N TYR A 8 -11.69 7.28 9.10
CA TYR A 8 -10.48 6.64 8.54
C TYR A 8 -9.72 7.49 7.52
N THR A 9 -9.97 8.80 7.47
CA THR A 9 -9.22 9.77 6.65
C THR A 9 -8.03 10.43 7.37
N GLU A 10 -7.81 10.15 8.66
CA GLU A 10 -6.81 10.87 9.49
C GLU A 10 -5.39 10.29 9.43
N GLN A 11 -5.19 9.13 8.78
CA GLN A 11 -3.84 8.63 8.44
C GLN A 11 -3.72 8.45 6.93
N ILE A 12 -4.12 9.46 6.18
CA ILE A 12 -3.63 9.62 4.82
C ILE A 12 -2.17 10.06 4.97
N VAL A 13 -1.29 9.06 5.10
CA VAL A 13 0.06 9.17 4.51
C VAL A 13 -0.18 9.70 3.10
N ALA A 14 0.59 10.67 2.63
CA ALA A 14 0.52 11.11 1.26
C ALA A 14 0.84 9.90 0.35
N LEU A 15 -0.20 9.13 0.02
CA LEU A 15 -0.14 8.00 -0.89
C LEU A 15 -0.12 8.65 -2.25
N SER A 16 1.06 8.68 -2.85
CA SER A 16 1.19 9.00 -4.27
C SER A 16 1.04 7.68 -5.02
N PRO A 17 -0.17 7.34 -5.52
CA PRO A 17 -0.32 6.13 -6.30
C PRO A 17 0.50 6.25 -7.57
N LEU A 18 1.27 5.22 -7.88
CA LEU A 18 1.89 5.08 -9.19
C LEU A 18 0.96 4.20 -10.04
N LEU A 19 0.22 4.83 -10.95
CA LEU A 19 -0.67 4.14 -11.89
C LEU A 19 0.20 3.56 -13.02
N LEU A 20 0.38 2.24 -13.03
CA LEU A 20 1.26 1.55 -13.98
C LEU A 20 0.64 1.49 -15.38
N ASP A 21 -0.68 1.44 -15.48
CA ASP A 21 -1.43 1.38 -16.73
C ASP A 21 -1.40 2.70 -17.53
N GLU A 22 -1.14 3.81 -16.86
CA GLU A 22 -1.00 5.13 -17.49
C GLU A 22 0.46 5.44 -17.91
N ARG A 23 1.37 4.47 -17.81
CA ARG A 23 2.81 4.67 -18.05
C ARG A 23 3.33 3.72 -19.13
N ASP A 24 4.18 4.27 -20.00
CA ASP A 24 4.87 3.48 -21.03
C ASP A 24 5.81 2.43 -20.42
N ASP A 25 6.39 2.70 -19.23
CA ASP A 25 7.31 1.82 -18.49
C ASP A 25 6.61 0.95 -17.42
N GLY A 26 5.28 0.88 -17.43
CA GLY A 26 4.50 0.17 -16.41
C GLY A 26 4.82 -1.32 -16.30
N SER A 27 5.08 -1.98 -17.45
CA SER A 27 5.40 -3.41 -17.50
C SER A 27 6.78 -3.73 -16.91
N GLU A 28 7.75 -2.87 -17.17
CA GLU A 28 9.11 -2.93 -16.62
C GLU A 28 9.08 -2.69 -15.12
N ILE A 29 8.31 -1.71 -14.65
CA ILE A 29 8.11 -1.43 -13.23
C ILE A 29 7.45 -2.63 -12.53
N GLN A 30 6.41 -3.23 -13.11
CA GLN A 30 5.76 -4.42 -12.53
C GLN A 30 6.72 -5.60 -12.43
N SER A 31 7.55 -5.81 -13.45
CA SER A 31 8.55 -6.88 -13.48
C SER A 31 9.64 -6.63 -12.42
N TYR A 32 10.13 -5.40 -12.31
CA TYR A 32 11.07 -5.00 -11.27
C TYR A 32 10.49 -5.20 -9.86
N LEU A 33 9.23 -4.83 -9.64
CA LEU A 33 8.54 -5.03 -8.37
C LEU A 33 8.41 -6.52 -8.05
N PHE A 34 8.07 -7.36 -9.02
CA PHE A 34 8.03 -8.81 -8.84
C PHE A 34 9.41 -9.38 -8.46
N ASP A 35 10.48 -8.99 -9.15
CA ASP A 35 11.83 -9.44 -8.83
C ASP A 35 12.28 -8.98 -7.43
N LYS A 36 11.86 -7.78 -7.02
CA LYS A 36 12.24 -7.19 -5.73
C LYS A 36 11.46 -7.74 -4.54
N THR A 37 10.18 -8.07 -4.74
CA THR A 37 9.23 -8.36 -3.66
C THR A 37 8.64 -9.77 -3.70
N GLY A 38 8.73 -10.45 -4.84
CA GLY A 38 8.01 -11.69 -5.14
C GLY A 38 6.53 -11.49 -5.45
N GLN A 39 5.98 -10.27 -5.38
CA GLN A 39 4.57 -9.99 -5.57
C GLN A 39 4.28 -9.45 -6.96
N ARG A 40 3.50 -10.21 -7.74
CA ARG A 40 3.15 -9.83 -9.12
C ARG A 40 1.93 -8.93 -9.23
N THR A 41 1.02 -9.01 -8.25
CA THR A 41 -0.26 -8.31 -8.27
C THR A 41 -0.14 -6.91 -7.68
N VAL A 42 -0.87 -5.97 -8.28
CA VAL A 42 -1.16 -4.68 -7.65
C VAL A 42 -2.32 -4.85 -6.65
N PRO A 43 -2.37 -4.03 -5.57
CA PRO A 43 -1.37 -3.04 -5.18
C PRO A 43 -0.11 -3.68 -4.56
N ASN A 44 1.05 -3.09 -4.83
CA ASN A 44 2.30 -3.30 -4.08
C ASN A 44 2.47 -2.11 -3.12
N ILE A 45 2.37 -2.34 -1.82
CA ILE A 45 2.37 -1.28 -0.80
C ILE A 45 3.71 -1.24 -0.09
N PHE A 46 4.29 -0.05 -0.02
CA PHE A 46 5.53 0.23 0.70
C PHE A 46 5.28 1.30 1.76
N ILE A 47 5.79 1.08 2.97
CA ILE A 47 5.80 2.06 4.07
C ILE A 47 7.24 2.20 4.52
N ASN A 48 7.76 3.43 4.61
CA ASN A 48 9.15 3.70 5.02
C ASN A 48 10.20 2.86 4.28
N LYS A 49 10.05 2.75 2.95
CA LYS A 49 10.91 1.96 2.04
C LYS A 49 10.88 0.44 2.28
N GLN A 50 10.04 -0.04 3.20
CA GLN A 50 9.81 -1.46 3.44
C GLN A 50 8.60 -1.94 2.64
N HIS A 51 8.74 -3.08 1.96
CA HIS A 51 7.63 -3.75 1.31
C HIS A 51 6.70 -4.37 2.35
N ILE A 52 5.42 -4.02 2.29
CA ILE A 52 4.38 -4.49 3.21
C ILE A 52 3.53 -5.59 2.59
N GLY A 53 3.32 -5.54 1.27
CA GLY A 53 2.49 -6.48 0.53
C GLY A 53 1.31 -5.79 -0.15
N GLY A 54 0.18 -6.48 -0.25
CA GLY A 54 -1.07 -5.95 -0.81
C GLY A 54 -1.99 -5.32 0.22
N CYS A 55 -3.25 -5.12 -0.19
CA CYS A 55 -4.30 -4.56 0.68
C CYS A 55 -4.50 -5.41 1.95
N ASP A 56 -4.55 -6.75 1.80
CA ASP A 56 -4.77 -7.70 2.89
C ASP A 56 -3.68 -7.60 3.97
N SER A 57 -2.42 -7.43 3.56
CA SER A 57 -1.29 -7.26 4.48
C SER A 57 -1.42 -6.00 5.33
N VAL A 58 -1.89 -4.90 4.72
CA VAL A 58 -2.13 -3.63 5.43
C VAL A 58 -3.32 -3.75 6.39
N ILE A 59 -4.40 -4.42 5.96
CA ILE A 59 -5.56 -4.68 6.82
C ILE A 59 -5.14 -5.52 8.03
N ALA A 60 -4.38 -6.59 7.82
CA ALA A 60 -3.89 -7.44 8.91
C ALA A 60 -3.01 -6.64 9.90
N LEU A 61 -2.15 -5.74 9.42
CA LEU A 61 -1.33 -4.87 10.28
C LEU A 61 -2.19 -3.86 11.07
N LYS A 62 -3.28 -3.37 10.48
CA LYS A 62 -4.25 -2.51 11.14
C LYS A 62 -4.98 -3.25 12.25
N GLU A 63 -5.48 -4.45 11.96
CA GLU A 63 -6.18 -5.30 12.94
C GLU A 63 -5.27 -5.70 14.10
N GLN A 64 -3.98 -5.90 13.83
CA GLN A 64 -2.96 -6.15 14.85
C GLN A 64 -2.54 -4.88 15.64
N GLY A 65 -3.07 -3.70 15.30
CA GLY A 65 -2.69 -2.43 15.92
C GLY A 65 -1.26 -1.95 15.61
N LYS A 66 -0.58 -2.58 14.64
CA LYS A 66 0.83 -2.31 14.29
C LYS A 66 1.00 -1.25 13.20
N LEU A 67 -0.04 -1.03 12.39
CA LEU A 67 0.02 -0.10 11.25
C LEU A 67 0.40 1.32 11.68
N SER A 68 -0.17 1.82 12.77
CA SER A 68 0.08 3.17 13.28
C SER A 68 1.56 3.42 13.65
N ALA A 69 2.29 2.39 14.08
CA ALA A 69 3.70 2.50 14.40
C ALA A 69 4.56 2.62 13.15
N LEU A 70 4.19 1.91 12.07
CA LEU A 70 4.91 1.95 10.79
C LEU A 70 4.72 3.29 10.07
N VAL A 71 3.53 3.88 10.19
CA VAL A 71 3.17 5.14 9.50
C VAL A 71 3.75 6.39 10.19
N LYS A 72 4.05 6.32 11.49
CA LYS A 72 4.58 7.46 12.27
C LYS A 72 6.12 7.46 12.37
N ALA A 73 6.78 6.41 11.89
CA ALA A 73 8.22 6.23 12.00
C ALA A 73 9.00 7.06 10.98
#